data_AF-A0A560ME51-F1
#
_entry.id   AF-A0A560ME51-F1
#
_cell.length_a   1.000
_cell.length_b   1.000
_cell.length_c   1.000
_cell.angle_alpha   90.00
_cell.angle_beta   90.00
_cell.angle_gamma   90.00
#
_symmetry.space_group_name_H-M   'P 1'
#
loop_
_entity.id
_entity.type
_entity.pdbx_description
1 polymer ?
#
loop_
_entity_poly.entity_id
_entity_poly.type
_entity_poly.pdbx_seq_one_letter_code
_entity_poly.pdbx_strand_id
1 'polypeptide(L)'
;MNMHHRFETARGHDGRESTISKMLSDLVLVCQQIEADIATEEARAGIRDRSDARYPILARSLNERYANLKGTIATLEKRVTERSQLVTDAA
;
A
#
# COMPACT_ATOMS: atom_id res chain seq x y z
N MET A 1 30.86 -42.98 -10.47
CA MET A 1 31.00 -41.54 -10.15
C MET A 1 29.62 -40.90 -10.31
N ASN A 2 28.87 -40.74 -9.21
CA ASN A 2 27.54 -40.11 -9.24
C ASN A 2 27.68 -38.60 -9.00
N MET A 3 27.64 -37.81 -10.07
CA MET A 3 27.50 -36.36 -9.98
C MET A 3 26.03 -36.01 -9.74
N HIS A 4 25.65 -35.87 -8.47
CA HIS A 4 24.40 -35.24 -8.11
C HIS A 4 24.51 -33.74 -8.41
N HIS A 5 23.98 -33.31 -9.56
CA HIS A 5 23.71 -31.90 -9.81
C HIS A 5 22.57 -31.46 -8.89
N ARG A 6 22.92 -31.11 -7.66
CA ARG A 6 22.03 -30.43 -6.73
C ARG A 6 21.76 -29.06 -7.34
N PHE A 7 20.63 -28.92 -8.02
CA PHE A 7 20.08 -27.61 -8.37
C PHE A 7 19.71 -26.91 -7.07
N GLU A 8 20.64 -26.13 -6.54
CA GLU A 8 20.33 -25.13 -5.52
C GLU A 8 19.43 -24.10 -6.19
N THR A 9 18.13 -24.26 -6.00
CA THR A 9 17.18 -23.19 -6.29
C THR A 9 17.46 -22.10 -5.26
N ALA A 10 18.13 -21.04 -5.68
CA ALA A 10 18.21 -19.76 -4.97
C ALA A 10 16.77 -19.22 -4.82
N ARG A 11 16.03 -19.77 -3.85
CA ARG A 11 14.62 -19.47 -3.66
C ARG A 11 14.48 -18.20 -2.84
N GLY A 12 14.43 -17.08 -3.56
CA GLY A 12 13.31 -16.16 -3.43
C GLY A 12 13.37 -15.12 -2.31
N HIS A 13 14.44 -14.34 -2.27
CA HIS A 13 14.43 -13.05 -1.58
C HIS A 13 13.97 -11.92 -2.53
N ASP A 14 14.62 -11.75 -3.69
CA ASP A 14 14.34 -10.65 -4.63
C ASP A 14 12.89 -10.63 -5.15
N GLY A 15 12.31 -11.79 -5.43
CA GLY A 15 10.95 -11.87 -5.99
C GLY A 15 9.84 -11.42 -5.03
N ARG A 16 10.01 -11.61 -3.71
CA ARG A 16 9.02 -11.18 -2.71
C ARG A 16 9.11 -9.70 -2.40
N GLU A 17 10.33 -9.17 -2.33
CA GLU A 17 10.57 -7.74 -2.14
C GLU A 17 10.06 -6.93 -3.33
N SER A 18 10.31 -7.42 -4.56
CA SER A 18 9.72 -6.88 -5.79
C SER A 18 8.18 -6.89 -5.75
N THR A 19 7.56 -7.94 -5.20
CA THR A 19 6.10 -8.04 -5.07
C THR A 19 5.54 -7.01 -4.08
N ILE A 20 6.16 -6.85 -2.91
CA ILE A 20 5.69 -5.89 -1.89
C ILE A 20 5.87 -4.44 -2.37
N SER A 21 7.00 -4.10 -3.00
CA SER A 21 7.22 -2.77 -3.57
C SER A 21 6.21 -2.42 -4.66
N LYS A 22 5.83 -3.39 -5.49
CA LYS A 22 4.76 -3.22 -6.47
C LYS A 22 3.41 -2.99 -5.80
N MET A 23 3.05 -3.80 -4.81
CA MET A 23 1.81 -3.63 -4.05
C MET A 23 1.73 -2.27 -3.35
N LEU A 24 2.84 -1.79 -2.78
CA LEU A 24 2.91 -0.46 -2.17
C LEU A 24 2.64 0.64 -3.22
N SER A 25 3.28 0.54 -4.39
CA SER A 25 3.07 1.48 -5.49
C SER A 25 1.61 1.49 -5.95
N ASP A 26 1.00 0.32 -6.12
CA ASP A 26 -0.40 0.19 -6.50
C ASP A 26 -1.34 0.80 -5.44
N LEU A 27 -1.06 0.58 -4.14
CA LEU A 27 -1.85 1.16 -3.04
C LEU A 27 -1.75 2.69 -2.98
N VAL A 28 -0.58 3.26 -3.29
CA VAL A 28 -0.39 4.71 -3.38
C VAL A 28 -1.20 5.29 -4.53
N LEU A 29 -1.20 4.65 -5.70
CA LEU A 29 -2.02 5.07 -6.84
C LEU A 29 -3.52 5.02 -6.51
N VAL A 30 -3.98 3.98 -5.80
CA VAL A 30 -5.37 3.90 -5.35
C VAL A 30 -5.71 5.02 -4.36
N CYS A 31 -4.79 5.39 -3.46
CA CYS A 31 -5.00 6.52 -2.55
C CYS A 31 -5.18 7.84 -3.31
N GLN A 32 -4.36 8.08 -4.34
CA GLN A 32 -4.46 9.28 -5.19
C GLN A 32 -5.80 9.31 -5.95
N GLN A 33 -6.25 8.16 -6.47
CA GLN A 33 -7.56 8.08 -7.12
C GLN A 33 -8.69 8.38 -6.14
N ILE A 34 -8.63 7.84 -4.93
CA ILE A 34 -9.65 8.12 -3.89
C ILE A 34 -9.68 9.61 -3.52
N GLU A 35 -8.53 10.26 -3.41
CA GLU A 35 -8.47 11.71 -3.17
C GLU A 35 -9.13 12.50 -4.30
N ALA A 36 -8.88 12.11 -5.55
CA ALA A 36 -9.53 12.72 -6.71
C ALA A 36 -11.05 12.51 -6.68
N ASP A 37 -11.51 11.29 -6.37
CA ASP A 37 -12.94 10.95 -6.27
C ASP A 37 -13.63 11.73 -5.14
N ILE A 38 -12.96 11.91 -3.99
CA ILE A 38 -13.45 12.77 -2.89
C ILE A 38 -13.59 14.20 -3.39
N ALA A 39 -12.57 14.75 -4.04
CA ALA A 39 -12.61 16.13 -4.53
C ALA A 39 -13.71 16.33 -5.58
N THR A 40 -13.94 15.35 -6.46
CA THR A 40 -15.03 15.36 -7.43
C THR A 40 -16.40 15.34 -6.75
N GLU A 41 -16.61 14.48 -5.76
CA GLU A 41 -17.90 14.39 -5.06
C GLU A 41 -18.17 15.64 -4.20
N GLU A 42 -17.15 16.18 -3.53
CA GLU A 42 -17.25 17.45 -2.78
C GLU A 42 -17.59 18.62 -3.71
N ALA A 43 -16.96 18.70 -4.89
CA ALA A 43 -17.25 19.73 -5.88
C ALA A 43 -18.66 19.60 -6.44
N ARG A 44 -19.11 18.36 -6.72
CA ARG A 44 -20.47 18.08 -7.18
C ARG A 44 -21.53 18.46 -6.15
N ALA A 45 -21.28 18.19 -4.87
CA ALA A 45 -22.19 18.54 -3.79
C ALA A 45 -22.10 20.01 -3.37
N GLY A 46 -21.00 20.69 -3.70
CA GLY A 46 -20.70 22.04 -3.22
C GLY A 46 -20.38 22.10 -1.72
N ILE A 47 -20.08 20.97 -1.08
CA ILE A 47 -19.84 20.86 0.36
C ILE A 47 -18.49 20.18 0.57
N ARG A 48 -17.56 20.90 1.20
CA ARG A 48 -16.21 20.43 1.54
C ARG A 48 -15.98 20.22 3.02
N ASP A 49 -16.77 20.87 3.87
CA ASP A 49 -16.67 20.69 5.32
C ASP A 49 -17.23 19.31 5.70
N ARG A 50 -16.36 18.45 6.22
CA ARG A 50 -16.68 17.09 6.67
C ARG A 50 -17.59 17.09 7.90
N SER A 51 -17.63 18.19 8.64
CA SER A 51 -18.46 18.37 9.82
C SER A 51 -19.89 18.78 9.46
N ASP A 52 -20.13 19.25 8.23
CA ASP A 52 -21.48 19.55 7.75
C ASP A 52 -22.31 18.25 7.75
N ALA A 53 -23.49 18.30 8.36
CA ALA A 53 -24.41 17.16 8.43
C ALA A 53 -24.84 16.67 7.02
N ARG A 54 -24.73 17.54 6.01
CA ARG A 54 -25.02 17.25 4.61
C ARG A 54 -23.80 16.82 3.82
N TYR A 55 -22.63 16.67 4.45
CA TYR A 55 -21.43 16.19 3.78
C TYR A 55 -21.70 14.84 3.09
N PRO A 56 -21.34 14.67 1.80
CA PRO A 56 -21.74 13.50 1.03
C PRO A 56 -21.30 12.19 1.67
N ILE A 57 -22.23 11.24 1.78
CA ILE A 57 -21.96 9.90 2.34
C ILE A 57 -20.85 9.21 1.55
N LEU A 58 -20.82 9.36 0.23
CA LEU A 58 -19.76 8.79 -0.61
C LEU A 58 -18.38 9.36 -0.23
N ALA A 59 -18.25 10.68 -0.12
CA ALA A 59 -17.00 11.33 0.28
C ALA A 59 -16.58 10.90 1.71
N ARG A 60 -17.52 10.71 2.63
CA ARG A 60 -17.25 10.18 3.97
C ARG A 60 -16.67 8.76 3.93
N SER A 61 -17.34 7.84 3.23
CA SER A 61 -16.89 6.46 3.08
C SER A 61 -15.52 6.37 2.38
N LEU A 62 -15.29 7.22 1.38
CA LEU A 62 -14.00 7.29 0.69
C LEU A 62 -12.87 7.78 1.61
N ASN A 63 -13.15 8.75 2.48
CA ASN A 63 -12.18 9.21 3.49
C ASN A 63 -11.82 8.11 4.50
N GLU A 64 -12.82 7.34 4.98
CA GLU A 64 -12.57 6.20 5.85
C GLU A 64 -11.72 5.13 5.14
N ARG A 65 -12.04 4.84 3.87
CA ARG A 65 -11.26 3.90 3.06
C ARG A 65 -9.83 4.38 2.85
N TYR A 66 -9.64 5.67 2.54
CA TYR A 66 -8.33 6.28 2.41
C TYR A 66 -7.49 6.15 3.69
N ALA A 67 -8.09 6.41 4.86
CA ALA A 67 -7.42 6.24 6.14
C ALA A 67 -6.97 4.78 6.38
N ASN A 68 -7.84 3.81 6.06
CA ASN A 68 -7.52 2.39 6.17
C ASN A 68 -6.37 1.97 5.25
N LEU A 69 -6.35 2.48 4.01
CA LEU A 69 -5.26 2.21 3.06
C LEU A 69 -3.94 2.83 3.54
N LYS A 70 -3.95 4.07 4.05
CA LYS A 70 -2.75 4.67 4.66
C LYS A 70 -2.20 3.84 5.82
N GLY A 71 -3.07 3.33 6.69
CA GLY A 71 -2.66 2.43 7.77
C GLY A 71 -2.02 1.12 7.27
N THR A 72 -2.57 0.56 6.18
CA THR A 72 -2.03 -0.64 5.53
C THR A 72 -0.66 -0.37 4.91
N ILE A 73 -0.52 0.74 4.18
CA ILE A 73 0.76 1.18 3.58
C ILE A 73 1.82 1.32 4.67
N ALA A 74 1.54 2.08 5.74
CA ALA A 74 2.49 2.27 6.84
C ALA A 74 2.93 0.96 7.49
N THR A 75 2.01 0.00 7.65
CA THR A 75 2.31 -1.33 8.18
C THR A 75 3.21 -2.13 7.23
N LEU A 76 2.96 -2.06 5.93
CA LEU A 76 3.77 -2.74 4.92
C LEU A 76 5.16 -2.12 4.79
N GLU A 77 5.27 -0.79 4.76
CA GLU A 77 6.55 -0.08 4.74
C GLU A 77 7.41 -0.46 5.93
N LYS A 78 6.85 -0.45 7.16
CA LYS A 78 7.56 -0.88 8.37
C LYS A 78 8.12 -2.30 8.24
N ARG A 79 7.32 -3.24 7.72
CA ARG A 79 7.76 -4.63 7.53
C ARG A 79 8.85 -4.78 6.48
N VAL A 80 8.88 -3.92 5.47
CA VAL A 80 9.97 -3.89 4.48
C VAL A 80 11.23 -3.38 5.15
N THR A 81 11.17 -2.25 5.85
CA THR A 81 12.33 -1.68 6.55
C THR A 81 12.92 -2.63 7.59
N GLU A 82 12.10 -3.24 8.45
CA GLU A 82 12.54 -4.21 9.45
C GLU A 82 13.23 -5.43 8.80
N ARG A 83 12.74 -5.88 7.64
CA ARG A 83 13.33 -7.00 6.91
C ARG A 83 14.66 -6.63 6.27
N SER A 84 14.76 -5.45 5.68
CA SER A 84 16.03 -4.98 5.10
C SER A 84 17.12 -4.85 6.17
N GLN A 85 16.77 -4.41 7.39
CA GLN A 85 17.71 -4.33 8.53
C GLN A 85 18.20 -5.70 9.00
N LEU A 86 17.32 -6.71 9.06
CA LEU A 86 17.70 -8.08 9.42
C LEU A 86 18.66 -8.73 8.41
N VAL A 87 18.61 -8.33 7.14
CA VAL A 87 19.53 -8.83 6.10
C VAL A 87 20.90 -8.18 6.22
N THR A 88 20.97 -6.89 6.57
CA THR A 88 22.24 -6.18 6.76
C THR A 88 22.98 -6.59 8.03
N ASP A 89 22.27 -6.97 9.09
CA ASP A 89 22.89 -7.42 10.35
C ASP A 89 23.39 -8.88 10.31
N ALA A 90 22.93 -9.66 9.31
CA ALA A 90 23.30 -11.05 9.13
C ALA A 90 24.42 -11.27 8.09
N ALA A 91 24.95 -10.20 7.48
CA ALA A 91 26.01 -10.19 6.47
C ALA A 91 27.33 -9.67 7.05
#